data_AF-A0A7X9XRD1-F1
#
_entry.id   AF-A0A7X9XRD1-F1
#
_cell.length_a   1.000
_cell.length_b   1.000
_cell.length_c   1.000
_cell.angle_alpha   90.00
_cell.angle_beta   90.00
_cell.angle_gamma   90.00
#
_symmetry.space_group_name_H-M   'P 1'
#
loop_
_entity.id
_entity.type
_entity.pdbx_description
1 polymer ?
#
loop_
_entity_poly.entity_id
_entity_poly.type
_entity_poly.pdbx_seq_one_letter_code
_entity_poly.pdbx_strand_id
1 'polypeptide(L)'
;MIRKQVSGSVKPRNGIVVKSSKSNKTVVIKKIMPIVEEGLYNAKVIDVEIVEPKMTKQGLTGRTRVGFRLEDGREIYSNLLLMWNKNYPAYQLITNVLGTFEDVDLDDLIGAEVRIEVKHNVTNDGVFANVVSVYSIDGLEKDEDYTESDNLEEYEDNKEFDQNAYDEIEC
;
A
#
# COMPACT_ATOMS: atom_id res chain seq x y z
N MET A 1 31.06 44.96 23.59
CA MET A 1 29.91 44.06 23.88
C MET A 1 30.04 42.84 22.97
N ILE A 2 30.46 41.69 23.49
CA ILE A 2 30.74 40.50 22.68
C ILE A 2 29.45 39.65 22.63
N ARG A 3 28.86 39.47 21.44
CA ARG A 3 27.70 38.59 21.26
C ARG A 3 28.19 37.15 21.11
N LYS A 4 27.90 36.31 22.09
CA LYS A 4 28.16 34.86 22.05
C LYS A 4 27.23 34.23 21.01
N GLN A 5 27.77 33.77 19.87
CA GLN A 5 27.02 32.93 18.95
C GLN A 5 26.81 31.56 19.59
N VAL A 6 25.54 31.24 19.88
CA VAL A 6 25.15 29.92 20.37
C VAL A 6 24.83 29.05 19.15
N SER A 7 25.76 28.18 18.78
CA SER A 7 25.54 27.18 17.73
C SER A 7 24.68 26.04 18.29
N GLY A 8 23.35 26.18 18.20
CA GLY A 8 22.43 25.07 18.45
C GLY A 8 22.20 24.26 17.17
N SER A 9 22.58 22.98 17.16
CA SER A 9 22.13 22.06 16.11
C SER A 9 20.66 21.72 16.36
N VAL A 10 19.76 22.27 15.56
CA VAL A 10 18.35 21.89 15.56
C VAL A 10 18.27 20.43 15.07
N LYS A 11 17.94 19.50 15.98
CA LYS A 11 17.64 18.13 15.58
C LYS A 11 16.33 18.16 14.77
N PRO A 12 16.30 17.60 13.55
CA PRO A 12 15.06 17.54 12.78
C PRO A 12 14.03 16.70 13.54
N ARG A 13 12.81 17.21 13.64
CA ARG A 13 11.73 16.58 14.42
C ARG A 13 11.33 15.21 13.86
N ASN A 14 11.44 15.03 12.53
CA ASN A 14 10.95 13.86 11.79
C ASN A 14 12.00 13.32 10.79
N GLY A 15 13.26 13.14 11.20
CA GLY A 15 14.26 12.59 10.29
C GLY A 15 15.62 12.29 10.90
N ILE A 16 16.47 11.61 10.13
CA ILE A 16 17.85 11.28 10.48
C ILE A 16 18.78 12.22 9.73
N VAL A 17 19.67 12.88 10.48
CA VAL A 17 20.69 13.76 9.91
C VAL A 17 21.83 12.91 9.37
N VAL A 18 22.09 12.99 8.06
CA VAL A 18 23.22 12.35 7.41
C VAL A 18 24.21 13.41 6.95
N LYS A 19 25.49 13.19 7.23
CA LYS A 19 26.57 14.12 6.90
C LYS A 19 27.53 13.47 5.91
N SER A 20 27.88 14.19 4.86
CA SER A 20 28.96 13.80 3.95
C SER A 20 30.22 14.56 4.34
N SER A 21 31.26 13.83 4.77
CA SER A 21 32.57 14.41 5.12
C SER A 21 33.29 14.99 3.91
N LYS A 22 33.11 14.40 2.71
CA LYS A 22 33.72 14.88 1.46
C LYS A 22 33.13 16.19 0.95
N SER A 23 31.81 16.38 1.08
CA SER A 23 31.14 17.57 0.54
C SER A 23 30.79 18.61 1.60
N ASN A 24 31.07 18.33 2.89
CA ASN A 24 30.63 19.12 4.05
C ASN A 24 29.12 19.45 4.01
N LYS A 25 28.31 18.58 3.38
CA LYS A 25 26.86 18.74 3.25
C LYS A 25 26.16 17.91 4.32
N THR A 26 25.07 18.45 4.82
CA THR A 26 24.17 17.78 5.74
C THR A 26 22.81 17.64 5.06
N VAL A 27 22.28 16.43 5.01
CA VAL A 27 20.93 16.14 4.52
C VAL A 27 20.11 15.50 5.63
N VAL A 28 18.79 15.64 5.56
CA VAL A 28 17.87 15.00 6.49
C VAL A 28 17.07 13.96 5.71
N ILE A 29 17.25 12.68 6.07
CA ILE A 29 16.37 11.62 5.62
C ILE A 29 15.09 11.77 6.44
N LYS A 30 13.98 12.12 5.80
CA LYS A 30 12.68 12.26 6.47
C LYS A 30 12.10 10.87 6.74
N LYS A 31 11.45 10.71 7.89
CA LYS A 31 10.60 9.54 8.13
C LYS A 31 9.44 9.55 7.12
N ILE A 32 9.03 8.37 6.67
CA ILE A 32 7.86 8.22 5.80
C ILE A 32 6.62 8.55 6.63
N MET A 33 5.78 9.41 6.07
CA MET A 33 4.49 9.82 6.61
C MET A 33 3.44 9.58 5.53
N PRO A 34 2.20 9.26 5.90
CA PRO A 34 1.14 9.00 4.94
C PRO A 34 0.82 10.32 4.21
N ILE A 35 0.60 10.22 2.91
CA ILE A 35 0.29 11.37 2.05
C ILE A 35 -1.18 11.81 2.17
N VAL A 36 -2.02 10.95 2.75
CA VAL A 36 -3.47 11.08 2.92
C VAL A 36 -3.86 10.59 4.31
N GLU A 37 -4.94 11.11 4.88
CA GLU A 37 -5.52 10.57 6.11
C GLU A 37 -6.24 9.25 5.83
N GLU A 38 -6.54 8.49 6.88
CA GLU A 38 -7.42 7.32 6.74
C GLU A 38 -8.83 7.72 6.31
N GLY A 39 -9.52 6.84 5.59
CA GLY A 39 -10.91 7.08 5.19
C GLY A 39 -11.24 6.60 3.78
N LEU A 40 -12.43 6.99 3.31
CA LEU A 40 -12.95 6.66 1.99
C LEU A 40 -12.63 7.76 0.99
N TYR A 41 -12.15 7.37 -0.19
CA TYR A 41 -11.82 8.29 -1.27
C TYR A 41 -12.35 7.77 -2.60
N ASN A 42 -12.95 8.66 -3.40
CA ASN A 42 -13.13 8.38 -4.82
C ASN A 42 -11.76 8.51 -5.51
N ALA A 43 -11.46 7.58 -6.40
CA ALA A 43 -10.18 7.53 -7.09
C ALA A 43 -10.34 6.97 -8.51
N LYS A 44 -9.39 7.33 -9.37
CA LYS A 44 -9.23 6.76 -10.70
C LYS A 44 -8.00 5.86 -10.72
N VAL A 45 -8.14 4.67 -11.28
CA VAL A 45 -6.98 3.79 -11.54
C VAL A 45 -6.13 4.42 -12.64
N ILE A 46 -4.84 4.62 -12.39
CA ILE A 46 -3.92 5.30 -13.32
C ILE A 46 -2.78 4.42 -13.80
N ASP A 47 -2.52 3.32 -13.11
CA ASP A 47 -1.39 2.44 -13.38
C ASP A 47 -1.66 1.05 -12.77
N VAL A 48 -1.25 0.00 -13.48
CA VAL A 48 -1.31 -1.38 -13.00
C VAL A 48 -0.08 -2.12 -13.51
N GLU A 49 0.64 -2.78 -12.60
CA GLU A 49 1.90 -3.48 -12.91
C GLU A 49 1.96 -4.81 -12.15
N ILE A 50 2.24 -5.93 -12.83
CA ILE A 50 2.56 -7.18 -12.14
C ILE A 50 3.94 -7.06 -11.52
N VAL A 51 4.03 -7.28 -10.21
CA VAL A 51 5.28 -7.15 -9.44
C VAL A 51 5.68 -8.49 -8.82
N GLU A 52 6.84 -8.52 -8.16
CA GLU A 52 7.36 -9.76 -7.59
C GLU A 52 6.35 -10.37 -6.59
N PRO A 53 6.12 -11.69 -6.70
CA PRO A 53 5.21 -12.38 -5.81
C PRO A 53 5.70 -12.34 -4.36
N LYS A 54 4.80 -12.56 -3.41
CA LYS A 54 5.12 -12.63 -1.98
C LYS A 54 4.80 -14.02 -1.45
N MET A 55 5.69 -14.54 -0.62
CA MET A 55 5.43 -15.77 0.12
C MET A 55 4.31 -15.52 1.15
N THR A 56 3.27 -16.34 1.11
CA THR A 56 2.16 -16.35 2.08
C THR A 56 2.02 -17.75 2.68
N LYS A 57 1.08 -17.94 3.61
CA LYS A 57 0.74 -19.28 4.13
C LYS A 57 0.26 -20.26 3.04
N GLN A 58 -0.19 -19.75 1.89
CA GLN A 58 -0.64 -20.55 0.74
C GLN A 58 0.49 -20.79 -0.28
N GLY A 59 1.73 -20.38 0.03
CA GLY A 59 2.86 -20.45 -0.88
C GLY A 59 3.11 -19.13 -1.60
N LEU A 60 3.77 -19.22 -2.75
CA LEU A 60 4.15 -18.04 -3.54
C LEU A 60 2.90 -17.44 -4.22
N THR A 61 2.49 -16.26 -3.79
CA THR A 61 1.26 -15.60 -4.25
C THR A 61 1.60 -14.40 -5.13
N GLY A 62 0.97 -14.34 -6.32
CA GLY A 62 1.11 -13.24 -7.26
C GLY A 62 0.69 -11.88 -6.67
N ARG A 63 1.29 -10.80 -7.18
CA ARG A 63 1.01 -9.44 -6.74
C ARG A 63 0.91 -8.50 -7.92
N THR A 64 0.05 -7.51 -7.76
CA THR A 64 -0.02 -6.36 -8.66
C THR A 64 0.19 -5.08 -7.87
N ARG A 65 0.87 -4.11 -8.46
CA ARG A 65 0.96 -2.74 -7.98
C ARG A 65 -0.07 -1.92 -8.73
N VAL A 66 -0.91 -1.21 -7.98
CA VAL A 66 -1.95 -0.36 -8.55
C VAL A 66 -1.75 1.07 -8.09
N GLY A 67 -1.77 2.00 -9.05
CA GLY A 67 -1.79 3.44 -8.83
C GLY A 67 -3.22 3.98 -8.82
N PHE A 68 -3.58 4.71 -7.76
CA PHE A 68 -4.86 5.37 -7.60
C PHE A 68 -4.66 6.88 -7.51
N ARG A 69 -5.29 7.64 -8.39
CA ARG A 69 -5.34 9.11 -8.32
C ARG A 69 -6.63 9.57 -7.66
N LEU A 70 -6.50 10.27 -6.54
CA LEU A 70 -7.63 10.85 -5.81
C LEU A 70 -8.18 12.09 -6.52
N GLU A 71 -9.40 12.51 -6.14
CA GLU A 71 -10.04 13.72 -6.67
C GLU A 71 -9.20 14.99 -6.50
N ASP A 72 -8.42 15.09 -5.42
CA ASP A 72 -7.53 16.24 -5.16
C ASP A 72 -6.18 16.16 -5.87
N GLY A 73 -5.97 15.14 -6.70
CA GLY A 73 -4.78 14.93 -7.51
C GLY A 73 -3.63 14.20 -6.81
N ARG A 74 -3.76 13.84 -5.52
CA ARG A 74 -2.77 12.98 -4.84
C ARG A 74 -2.82 11.56 -5.40
N GLU A 75 -1.69 10.86 -5.38
CA GLU A 75 -1.56 9.52 -5.92
C GLU A 75 -1.10 8.53 -4.85
N ILE A 76 -1.83 7.42 -4.71
CA ILE A 76 -1.51 6.31 -3.81
C ILE A 76 -1.11 5.12 -4.67
N TYR A 77 0.03 4.51 -4.36
CA TYR A 77 0.45 3.24 -4.97
C TYR A 77 0.35 2.15 -3.92
N SER A 78 -0.38 1.08 -4.22
CA SER A 78 -0.56 -0.06 -3.31
C SER A 78 -0.21 -1.37 -4.01
N ASN A 79 0.51 -2.23 -3.28
CA ASN A 79 0.81 -3.58 -3.73
C ASN A 79 -0.25 -4.53 -3.20
N LEU A 80 -1.06 -5.10 -4.10
CA LEU A 80 -2.20 -5.94 -3.79
C LEU A 80 -1.88 -7.39 -4.11
N LEU A 81 -2.26 -8.31 -3.23
CA LEU A 81 -2.13 -9.74 -3.46
C LEU A 81 -3.25 -10.23 -4.40
N LEU A 82 -2.87 -10.98 -5.44
CA LEU A 82 -3.81 -11.61 -6.36
C LEU A 82 -4.36 -12.90 -5.76
N MET A 83 -5.38 -12.79 -4.92
CA MET A 83 -6.06 -13.91 -4.29
C MET A 83 -7.54 -13.90 -4.63
N TRP A 84 -8.08 -15.08 -4.97
CA TRP A 84 -9.50 -15.26 -5.25
C TRP A 84 -10.33 -15.29 -3.95
N ASN A 85 -10.51 -14.13 -3.32
CA ASN A 85 -11.36 -13.98 -2.14
C ASN A 85 -11.87 -12.53 -2.01
N LYS A 86 -13.17 -12.39 -1.73
CA LYS A 86 -13.90 -11.11 -1.66
C LYS A 86 -13.37 -10.08 -0.67
N ASN A 87 -12.55 -10.50 0.29
CA ASN A 87 -11.95 -9.62 1.29
C ASN A 87 -10.62 -9.00 0.81
N TYR A 88 -10.10 -9.42 -0.34
CA TYR A 88 -8.83 -8.90 -0.87
C TYR A 88 -9.06 -7.76 -1.86
N PRO A 89 -8.33 -6.63 -1.73
CA PRO A 89 -8.54 -5.45 -2.58
C PRO A 89 -8.37 -5.72 -4.08
N ALA A 90 -7.42 -6.58 -4.47
CA ALA A 90 -7.23 -6.90 -5.89
C ALA A 90 -8.45 -7.60 -6.48
N TYR A 91 -9.02 -8.56 -5.75
CA TYR A 91 -10.24 -9.24 -6.14
C TYR A 91 -11.39 -8.25 -6.27
N GLN A 92 -11.61 -7.43 -5.24
CA GLN A 92 -12.65 -6.41 -5.24
C GLN A 92 -12.51 -5.44 -6.42
N LEU A 93 -11.31 -4.95 -6.69
CA LEU A 93 -11.02 -4.07 -7.82
C LEU A 93 -11.42 -4.73 -9.14
N ILE A 94 -10.91 -5.93 -9.39
CA ILE A 94 -11.14 -6.66 -10.64
C ILE A 94 -12.64 -6.95 -10.82
N THR A 95 -13.32 -7.46 -9.79
CA THR A 95 -14.74 -7.79 -9.89
C THR A 95 -15.65 -6.57 -9.97
N ASN A 96 -15.32 -5.47 -9.28
CA ASN A 96 -16.13 -4.25 -9.32
C ASN A 96 -16.03 -3.51 -10.66
N VAL A 97 -14.89 -3.64 -11.35
CA VAL A 97 -14.63 -2.96 -12.62
C VAL A 97 -15.00 -3.84 -13.82
N LEU A 98 -14.54 -5.10 -13.83
CA LEU A 98 -14.69 -6.00 -14.99
C LEU A 98 -15.85 -6.99 -14.83
N GLY A 99 -16.43 -7.12 -13.63
CA GLY A 99 -17.53 -8.05 -13.35
C GLY A 99 -17.15 -9.54 -13.32
N THR A 100 -15.88 -9.86 -13.59
CA THR A 100 -15.34 -11.23 -13.62
C THR A 100 -13.91 -11.25 -13.06
N PHE A 101 -13.46 -12.44 -12.61
CA PHE A 101 -12.07 -12.70 -12.23
C PHE A 101 -11.42 -13.75 -13.16
N GLU A 102 -12.14 -14.21 -14.18
CA GLU A 102 -11.69 -15.20 -15.16
C GLU A 102 -11.16 -14.49 -16.42
N ASP A 103 -10.02 -14.97 -16.96
CA ASP A 103 -9.39 -14.46 -18.19
C ASP A 103 -9.24 -12.93 -18.25
N VAL A 104 -8.85 -12.34 -17.12
CA VAL A 104 -8.74 -10.88 -16.94
C VAL A 104 -7.43 -10.33 -17.52
N ASP A 105 -7.53 -9.29 -18.34
CA ASP A 105 -6.42 -8.37 -18.62
C ASP A 105 -6.42 -7.24 -17.58
N LEU A 106 -5.30 -7.07 -16.87
CA LEU A 106 -5.20 -6.07 -15.80
C LEU A 106 -5.11 -4.64 -16.34
N ASP A 107 -4.69 -4.45 -17.59
CA ASP A 107 -4.60 -3.14 -18.22
C ASP A 107 -5.99 -2.53 -18.44
N ASP A 108 -7.03 -3.36 -18.56
CA ASP A 108 -8.43 -2.93 -18.69
C ASP A 108 -8.97 -2.21 -17.42
N LEU A 109 -8.26 -2.32 -16.30
CA LEU A 109 -8.59 -1.58 -15.08
C LEU A 109 -8.21 -0.10 -15.18
N ILE A 110 -7.26 0.26 -16.05
CA ILE A 110 -6.74 1.62 -16.14
C ILE A 110 -7.83 2.57 -16.63
N GLY A 111 -8.02 3.65 -15.87
CA GLY A 111 -9.03 4.66 -16.13
C GLY A 111 -10.37 4.40 -15.47
N ALA A 112 -10.58 3.23 -14.85
CA ALA A 112 -11.77 2.96 -14.07
C ALA A 112 -11.86 3.87 -12.83
N GLU A 113 -13.06 4.33 -12.54
CA GLU A 113 -13.35 5.11 -11.34
C GLU A 113 -13.90 4.17 -10.26
N VAL A 114 -13.31 4.24 -9.06
CA VAL A 114 -13.60 3.38 -7.93
C VAL A 114 -13.63 4.19 -6.64
N ARG A 115 -14.24 3.64 -5.59
CA ARG A 115 -14.03 4.13 -4.22
C ARG A 115 -13.08 3.21 -3.49
N ILE A 116 -12.09 3.78 -2.80
CA ILE A 116 -11.10 3.04 -2.02
C ILE A 116 -11.19 3.41 -0.54
N GLU A 117 -10.98 2.42 0.32
CA GLU A 117 -10.74 2.65 1.74
C GLU A 117 -9.24 2.63 2.01
N VAL A 118 -8.74 3.69 2.64
CA VAL A 118 -7.35 3.84 3.01
C VAL A 118 -7.21 3.69 4.51
N LYS A 119 -6.32 2.79 4.95
CA LYS A 119 -5.85 2.69 6.33
C LYS A 119 -4.34 2.84 6.40
N HIS A 120 -3.84 3.32 7.53
CA HIS A 120 -2.43 3.48 7.77
C HIS A 120 -1.87 2.22 8.41
N ASN A 121 -0.75 1.75 7.88
CA ASN A 121 0.04 0.72 8.52
C ASN A 121 1.29 1.34 9.12
N VAL A 122 1.50 1.13 10.42
CA VAL A 122 2.65 1.63 11.16
C VAL A 122 3.71 0.53 11.20
N THR A 123 4.89 0.84 10.69
CA THR A 123 6.05 -0.06 10.73
C THR A 123 7.24 0.66 11.36
N ASN A 124 8.32 -0.07 11.61
CA ASN A 124 9.59 0.52 12.06
C ASN A 124 10.12 1.58 11.07
N ASP A 125 9.79 1.44 9.78
CA ASP A 125 10.28 2.28 8.69
C ASP A 125 9.42 3.54 8.44
N GLY A 126 8.21 3.57 9.01
CA GLY A 126 7.31 4.71 8.92
C GLY A 126 5.84 4.32 8.89
N VAL A 127 5.01 5.30 8.57
CA VAL A 127 3.56 5.15 8.46
C VAL A 127 3.17 5.23 6.99
N PHE A 128 2.54 4.18 6.49
CA PHE A 128 2.20 3.99 5.08
C PHE A 128 0.69 3.96 4.88
N ALA A 129 0.18 4.72 3.91
CA ALA A 129 -1.20 4.62 3.47
C ALA A 129 -1.38 3.39 2.57
N ASN A 130 -2.30 2.49 2.91
CA ASN A 130 -2.59 1.27 2.16
C ASN A 130 -4.08 1.25 1.79
N VAL A 131 -4.37 0.76 0.58
CA VAL A 131 -5.73 0.45 0.17
C VAL A 131 -6.13 -0.90 0.78
N VAL A 132 -7.16 -0.89 1.64
CA VAL A 132 -7.66 -2.09 2.33
C VAL A 132 -8.97 -2.63 1.77
N SER A 133 -9.72 -1.79 1.05
CA SER A 133 -10.97 -2.17 0.39
C SER A 133 -11.17 -1.35 -0.89
N VAL A 134 -11.83 -1.94 -1.89
CA VAL A 134 -12.25 -1.27 -3.14
C VAL A 134 -13.74 -1.52 -3.36
N TYR A 135 -14.47 -0.47 -3.72
CA TYR A 135 -15.92 -0.47 -3.95
C TYR A 135 -16.24 0.09 -5.34
N SER A 136 -17.33 -0.39 -5.93
CA SER A 136 -17.92 0.24 -7.11
C SER A 136 -18.48 1.62 -6.76
N ILE A 137 -18.38 2.59 -7.68
CA ILE A 137 -18.95 3.93 -7.50
C ILE A 137 -20.49 3.89 -7.54
N ASP A 138 -21.07 3.06 -8.39
CA ASP A 138 -22.52 2.97 -8.58
C ASP A 138 -23.22 2.23 -7.42
N GLY A 139 -22.47 1.45 -6.65
CA GLY A 139 -22.99 0.57 -5.60
C GLY A 139 -23.35 1.24 -4.28
N LEU A 140 -23.21 2.56 -4.14
CA LEU A 140 -23.26 3.25 -2.85
C LEU A 140 -24.38 4.30 -2.70
N GLU A 141 -25.37 4.34 -3.60
CA GLU A 141 -26.61 5.09 -3.32
C GLU A 141 -27.46 4.45 -2.19
N LYS A 142 -27.08 3.29 -1.67
CA LYS A 142 -27.65 2.67 -0.48
C LYS A 142 -26.57 1.93 0.28
N ASP A 143 -26.23 2.44 1.46
CA ASP A 143 -26.03 1.65 2.70
C ASP A 143 -25.27 2.52 3.72
N GLU A 144 -26.02 3.41 4.37
CA GLU A 144 -25.68 3.92 5.70
C GLU A 144 -25.82 2.79 6.73
N ASP A 145 -24.85 1.88 6.82
CA ASP A 145 -24.51 1.17 8.07
C ASP A 145 -23.30 0.23 7.85
N TYR A 146 -22.08 0.76 8.02
CA TYR A 146 -20.91 -0.10 8.24
C TYR A 146 -20.64 -0.16 9.74
N THR A 147 -21.14 -1.22 10.37
CA THR A 147 -20.73 -1.58 11.72
C THR A 147 -19.33 -2.19 11.68
N GLU A 148 -18.43 -1.49 12.36
CA GLU A 148 -17.07 -1.87 12.70
C GLU A 148 -17.04 -3.32 13.23
N SER A 149 -16.29 -4.21 12.58
CA SER A 149 -15.84 -5.45 13.20
C SER A 149 -14.36 -5.63 12.95
N ASP A 150 -13.61 -5.37 14.01
CA ASP A 150 -12.21 -5.69 14.20
C ASP A 150 -11.93 -7.15 13.80
N ASN A 151 -10.96 -7.33 12.89
CA ASN A 151 -10.03 -8.47 12.88
C ASN A 151 -8.96 -8.19 11.81
N LEU A 152 -8.09 -7.21 12.07
CA LEU A 152 -6.77 -7.18 11.46
C LEU A 152 -5.86 -8.04 12.35
N GLU A 153 -5.73 -9.32 12.03
CA GLU A 153 -4.63 -10.12 12.60
C GLU A 153 -3.31 -9.55 12.08
N GLU A 154 -2.57 -8.88 12.96
CA GLU A 154 -1.14 -8.63 12.80
C GLU A 154 -0.43 -9.98 12.61
N TYR A 155 -0.02 -10.29 11.38
CA TYR A 155 0.92 -11.38 11.15
C TYR A 155 2.32 -10.89 11.52
N GLU A 156 2.73 -11.17 12.76
CA GLU A 156 4.12 -11.13 13.18
C GLU A 156 4.95 -12.10 12.33
N ASP A 157 5.79 -11.53 11.48
CA ASP A 157 6.74 -12.22 10.63
C ASP A 157 7.93 -12.68 11.49
N ASN A 158 7.97 -13.97 11.86
CA ASN A 158 9.17 -14.66 12.35
C ASN A 158 8.97 -16.18 12.32
N LYS A 159 9.52 -16.86 11.29
CA LYS A 159 10.41 -18.03 11.42
C LYS A 159 10.79 -18.60 10.04
N GLU A 160 12.08 -18.92 9.92
CA GLU A 160 12.75 -19.55 8.78
C GLU A 160 11.94 -20.69 8.14
N PHE A 161 11.75 -20.61 6.82
CA PHE A 161 11.17 -21.70 6.02
C PHE A 161 12.30 -22.60 5.49
N ASP A 162 12.20 -23.89 5.85
CA ASP A 162 13.04 -24.97 5.35
C ASP A 162 12.70 -25.28 3.87
N GLN A 163 13.72 -25.44 3.03
CA GLN A 163 13.67 -25.37 1.56
C GLN A 163 13.45 -26.71 0.83
N ASN A 164 12.91 -27.74 1.48
CA ASN A 164 12.78 -29.06 0.85
C ASN A 164 11.33 -29.49 0.65
N ALA A 165 10.66 -29.00 -0.40
CA ALA A 165 9.42 -29.61 -0.90
C ALA A 165 9.02 -29.12 -2.31
N TYR A 166 9.91 -29.19 -3.30
CA TYR A 166 9.51 -29.21 -4.72
C TYR A 166 10.51 -30.04 -5.54
N ASP A 167 10.59 -31.33 -5.21
CA ASP A 167 10.91 -32.36 -6.19
C ASP A 167 9.66 -33.23 -6.34
N GLU A 168 9.38 -33.66 -7.56
CA GLU A 168 8.25 -34.50 -8.01
C GLU A 168 6.98 -33.77 -8.47
N ILE A 169 7.08 -33.09 -9.62
CA ILE A 169 6.04 -33.22 -10.65
C ILE A 169 6.72 -33.66 -11.95
N GLU A 170 7.00 -34.95 -12.04
CA GLU A 170 7.07 -35.68 -13.31
C GLU A 170 6.05 -36.82 -13.25
N CYS A 171 5.01 -36.72 -14.08
CA CYS A 171 4.35 -37.81 -14.83
C CYS A 171 3.24 -37.23 -15.70
#